data_AF-A0A402BZS1-F1
#
_entry.id   AF-A0A402BZS1-F1
#
_cell.length_a   1.000
_cell.length_b   1.000
_cell.length_c   1.000
_cell.angle_alpha   90.00
_cell.angle_beta   90.00
_cell.angle_gamma   90.00
#
_symmetry.space_group_name_H-M   'P 1'
#
loop_
_entity.id
_entity.type
_entity.pdbx_description
1 polymer ?
#
loop_
_entity_poly.entity_id
_entity_poly.type
_entity_poly.pdbx_seq_one_letter_code
_entity_poly.pdbx_strand_id
1 'polypeptide(L)'
;MRRLGIQLIAAILLLSACGSEPTREPGVSPAADSVTYSIPDNINYNYRWSADPGIDLFTPAATVVRAYVESYYLTVRALTSDAGYPGYSKSVDENLRTDYGNPNDLAKRNFVGTQFQHLLWMTPTEDGWFATVCTGDYSVMREGDGGRFFNVGTTNIVAETVEISMRDSSTGIRSSEGPERAPIADVFGEARVVDHVQSARNQDAFRECLNRMPDEPSNRPTKWDLPHDAPYPTLAPYPGWPRYDEN
;
A
#
# COMPACT_ATOMS: atom_id res chain seq x y z
N MET A 1 43.58 -66.93 54.91
CA MET A 1 43.19 -66.42 56.24
C MET A 1 42.25 -65.23 56.08
N ARG A 2 41.31 -65.08 57.02
CA ARG A 2 40.11 -64.22 57.01
C ARG A 2 40.37 -62.69 56.92
N ARG A 3 39.44 -62.02 56.22
CA ARG A 3 38.68 -60.78 56.53
C ARG A 3 39.41 -59.55 57.13
N LEU A 4 39.18 -58.35 56.58
CA LEU A 4 38.10 -57.38 56.91
C LEU A 4 38.38 -56.06 56.13
N GLY A 5 37.35 -55.41 55.58
CA GLY A 5 37.49 -54.09 54.93
C GLY A 5 37.43 -52.92 55.92
N ILE A 6 37.64 -51.70 55.40
CA ILE A 6 37.09 -50.41 55.87
C ILE A 6 37.27 -49.40 54.71
N GLN A 7 36.23 -48.60 54.45
CA GLN A 7 36.20 -47.52 53.47
C GLN A 7 36.94 -46.26 53.97
N LEU A 8 37.50 -45.49 53.05
CA LEU A 8 37.75 -44.05 53.25
C LEU A 8 37.27 -43.25 52.03
N ILE A 9 36.35 -42.32 52.32
CA ILE A 9 35.78 -41.31 51.43
C ILE A 9 36.81 -40.20 51.27
N ALA A 10 37.15 -39.82 50.03
CA ALA A 10 37.98 -38.66 49.73
C ALA A 10 37.11 -37.56 49.10
N ALA A 11 36.87 -36.50 49.86
CA ALA A 11 36.24 -35.27 49.39
C ALA A 11 37.31 -34.37 48.75
N ILE A 12 37.14 -34.02 47.47
CA ILE A 12 37.98 -33.05 46.77
C ILE A 12 37.18 -31.75 46.64
N LEU A 13 37.65 -30.72 47.35
CA LEU A 13 37.21 -29.33 47.24
C LEU A 13 37.91 -28.68 46.02
N LEU A 14 37.13 -28.20 45.05
CA LEU A 14 37.61 -27.31 43.99
C LEU A 14 36.93 -25.94 44.13
N LEU A 15 37.77 -24.93 44.31
CA LEU A 15 37.42 -23.51 44.47
C LEU A 15 36.88 -22.95 43.14
N SER A 16 35.62 -22.51 43.10
CA SER A 16 35.08 -21.69 42.02
C SER A 16 35.42 -20.22 42.28
N ALA A 17 36.25 -19.62 41.42
CA ALA A 17 36.53 -18.20 41.43
C ALA A 17 35.28 -17.41 40.98
N CYS A 18 34.85 -16.45 41.80
CA CYS A 18 33.82 -15.48 41.46
C CYS A 18 34.38 -14.47 40.45
N GLY A 19 34.01 -14.62 39.17
CA GLY A 19 34.01 -13.50 38.22
C GLY A 19 32.67 -12.78 38.35
N SER A 20 32.70 -11.52 38.81
CA SER A 20 31.54 -10.65 38.82
C SER A 20 31.23 -10.17 37.40
N GLU A 21 30.31 -10.86 36.72
CA GLU A 21 29.63 -10.30 35.55
C GLU A 21 28.67 -9.20 36.02
N PRO A 22 28.73 -7.98 35.45
CA PRO A 22 27.70 -6.99 35.70
C PRO A 22 26.39 -7.54 35.14
N THR A 23 25.40 -7.71 36.03
CA THR A 23 24.02 -8.00 35.68
C THR A 23 23.57 -6.97 34.64
N ARG A 24 23.48 -7.40 33.39
CA ARG A 24 22.80 -6.63 32.35
C ARG A 24 21.34 -6.64 32.75
N GLU A 25 20.88 -5.54 33.35
CA GLU A 25 19.45 -5.28 33.48
C GLU A 25 18.80 -5.58 32.12
N PRO A 26 17.65 -6.29 32.08
CA PRO A 26 16.89 -6.37 30.86
C PRO A 26 16.53 -4.93 30.49
N GLY A 27 17.30 -4.38 29.55
CA GLY A 27 17.02 -3.10 28.96
C GLY A 27 15.59 -3.21 28.48
N VAL A 28 14.72 -2.40 29.08
CA VAL A 28 13.43 -2.08 28.51
C VAL A 28 13.77 -1.60 27.12
N SER A 29 13.64 -2.49 26.14
CA SER A 29 13.56 -2.10 24.74
C SER A 29 12.51 -1.01 24.76
N PRO A 30 12.80 0.22 24.29
CA PRO A 30 11.72 1.16 24.08
C PRO A 30 10.71 0.37 23.27
N ALA A 31 9.50 0.23 23.80
CA ALA A 31 8.38 -0.23 23.00
C ALA A 31 8.47 0.63 21.76
N ALA A 32 8.79 0.03 20.62
CA ALA A 32 8.62 0.72 19.37
C ALA A 32 7.15 1.12 19.42
N ASP A 33 6.88 2.42 19.57
CA ASP A 33 5.54 2.94 19.38
C ASP A 33 5.10 2.35 18.05
N SER A 34 4.22 1.35 18.10
CA SER A 34 3.71 0.69 16.93
C SER A 34 2.77 1.70 16.32
N VAL A 35 3.33 2.68 15.61
CA VAL A 35 2.58 3.67 14.86
C VAL A 35 1.75 2.87 13.89
N THR A 36 0.49 2.69 14.24
CA THR A 36 -0.49 2.05 13.38
C THR A 36 -0.63 2.98 12.20
N TYR A 37 -0.43 2.45 10.99
CA TYR A 37 -0.54 3.25 9.79
C TYR A 37 -1.89 3.96 9.73
N SER A 38 -1.86 5.25 9.38
CA SER A 38 -3.04 6.06 9.13
C SER A 38 -2.90 6.75 7.79
N ILE A 39 -4.00 6.82 7.04
CA ILE A 39 -4.09 7.63 5.82
C ILE A 39 -3.77 9.10 6.17
N PRO A 40 -3.02 9.83 5.32
CA PRO A 40 -2.74 11.24 5.56
C PRO A 40 -4.01 12.09 5.68
N ASP A 41 -4.00 13.05 6.62
CA ASP A 41 -5.17 13.89 6.95
C ASP A 41 -5.72 14.72 5.76
N ASN A 42 -4.89 14.97 4.75
CA ASN A 42 -5.29 15.70 3.55
C ASN A 42 -6.01 14.80 2.51
N ILE A 43 -6.27 13.53 2.85
CA ILE A 43 -6.86 12.53 1.96
C ILE A 43 -8.19 12.02 2.53
N ASN A 44 -9.27 12.59 2.01
CA ASN A 44 -10.66 12.30 2.37
C ASN A 44 -11.46 11.70 1.19
N TYR A 45 -10.78 10.99 0.28
CA TYR A 45 -11.41 10.16 -0.74
C TYR A 45 -11.13 8.67 -0.52
N ASN A 46 -11.89 7.81 -1.19
CA ASN A 46 -11.70 6.36 -1.18
C ASN A 46 -11.40 5.82 -2.58
N TYR A 47 -10.82 4.63 -2.63
CA TYR A 47 -10.60 3.88 -3.87
C TYR A 47 -11.74 2.91 -4.13
N ARG A 48 -12.17 2.82 -5.39
CA ARG A 48 -13.09 1.79 -5.86
C ARG A 48 -12.56 1.11 -7.11
N TRP A 49 -12.31 -0.18 -6.96
CA TRP A 49 -11.81 -1.08 -7.98
C TRP A 49 -12.92 -1.85 -8.65
N SER A 50 -12.70 -2.11 -9.92
CA SER A 50 -13.37 -3.13 -10.72
C SER A 50 -12.30 -3.86 -11.54
N ALA A 51 -12.68 -4.94 -12.21
CA ALA A 51 -11.76 -5.67 -13.08
C ALA A 51 -12.50 -6.26 -14.27
N ASP A 52 -11.75 -6.56 -15.32
CA ASP A 52 -12.29 -7.26 -16.47
C ASP A 52 -12.64 -8.73 -16.17
N PRO A 53 -13.56 -9.34 -16.95
CA PRO A 53 -13.96 -10.72 -16.73
C PRO A 53 -12.76 -11.68 -16.72
N GLY A 54 -12.68 -12.54 -15.70
CA GLY A 54 -11.59 -13.51 -15.53
C GLY A 54 -10.43 -13.00 -14.68
N ILE A 55 -10.44 -11.73 -14.26
CA ILE A 55 -9.48 -11.17 -13.30
C ILE A 55 -10.12 -11.13 -11.92
N ASP A 56 -9.51 -11.81 -10.96
CA ASP A 56 -9.93 -11.79 -9.56
C ASP A 56 -9.08 -10.78 -8.76
N LEU A 57 -9.75 -9.71 -8.28
CA LEU A 57 -9.16 -8.63 -7.47
C LEU A 57 -8.62 -9.09 -6.12
N PHE A 58 -8.96 -10.30 -5.68
CA PHE A 58 -8.61 -10.85 -4.37
C PHE A 58 -7.41 -11.80 -4.40
N THR A 59 -6.85 -12.06 -5.60
CA THR A 59 -5.61 -12.81 -5.74
C THR A 59 -4.44 -12.05 -5.12
N PRO A 60 -3.37 -12.74 -4.68
CA PRO A 60 -2.19 -12.08 -4.13
C PRO A 60 -1.56 -11.05 -5.08
N ALA A 61 -1.46 -11.38 -6.37
CA ALA A 61 -0.92 -10.47 -7.37
C ALA A 61 -1.78 -9.21 -7.54
N ALA A 62 -3.11 -9.38 -7.67
CA ALA A 62 -4.01 -8.23 -7.76
C ALA A 62 -3.98 -7.38 -6.47
N THR A 63 -3.87 -8.01 -5.30
CA THR A 63 -3.73 -7.32 -4.00
C THR A 63 -2.48 -6.43 -3.99
N VAL A 64 -1.33 -6.93 -4.45
CA VAL A 64 -0.09 -6.14 -4.54
C VAL A 64 -0.22 -4.99 -5.54
N VAL A 65 -0.77 -5.23 -6.74
CA VAL A 65 -1.00 -4.16 -7.73
C VAL A 65 -1.89 -3.07 -7.14
N ARG A 66 -2.98 -3.45 -6.49
CA ARG A 66 -3.89 -2.50 -5.83
C ARG A 66 -3.20 -1.70 -4.74
N ALA A 67 -2.52 -2.39 -3.83
CA ALA A 67 -1.77 -1.75 -2.75
C ALA A 67 -0.74 -0.75 -3.28
N TYR A 68 -0.04 -1.11 -4.36
CA TYR A 68 0.93 -0.24 -5.00
C TYR A 68 0.28 1.01 -5.59
N VAL A 69 -0.76 0.86 -6.42
CA VAL A 69 -1.42 1.99 -7.09
C VAL A 69 -2.06 2.93 -6.06
N GLU A 70 -2.74 2.39 -5.05
CA GLU A 70 -3.30 3.19 -3.95
C GLU A 70 -2.18 3.96 -3.21
N SER A 71 -1.11 3.27 -2.82
CA SER A 71 0.06 3.90 -2.16
C SER A 71 0.70 4.97 -3.03
N TYR A 72 0.85 4.74 -4.33
CA TYR A 72 1.43 5.69 -5.27
C TYR A 72 0.65 7.01 -5.29
N TYR A 73 -0.68 6.95 -5.44
CA TYR A 73 -1.49 8.18 -5.43
C TYR A 73 -1.56 8.84 -4.06
N LEU A 74 -1.49 8.07 -2.97
CA LEU A 74 -1.37 8.62 -1.61
C LEU A 74 -0.07 9.40 -1.46
N THR A 75 1.06 8.86 -1.90
CA THR A 75 2.37 9.52 -1.77
C THR A 75 2.46 10.76 -2.66
N VAL A 76 1.92 10.71 -3.87
CA VAL A 76 1.80 11.88 -4.77
C VAL A 76 0.93 12.98 -4.18
N ARG A 77 -0.21 12.66 -3.55
CA ARG A 77 -1.10 13.69 -2.99
C ARG A 77 -0.66 14.21 -1.62
N ALA A 78 0.01 13.38 -0.83
CA ALA A 78 0.57 13.77 0.47
C ALA A 78 1.96 14.41 0.35
N LEU A 79 2.60 14.29 -0.83
CA LEU A 79 3.91 14.84 -1.15
C LEU A 79 5.01 14.25 -0.26
N THR A 80 4.93 12.95 0.01
CA THR A 80 5.91 12.19 0.80
C THR A 80 5.77 10.70 0.53
N SER A 81 6.88 9.97 0.49
CA SER A 81 6.88 8.50 0.39
C SER A 81 6.31 7.82 1.65
N ASP A 82 6.31 8.50 2.80
CA ASP A 82 5.82 7.96 4.08
C ASP A 82 4.30 7.77 4.10
N ALA A 83 3.58 8.35 3.14
CA ALA A 83 2.14 8.20 3.00
C ALA A 83 1.72 6.86 2.39
N GLY A 84 2.64 6.11 1.77
CA GLY A 84 2.34 4.81 1.18
C GLY A 84 1.97 3.78 2.23
N TYR A 85 1.21 2.75 1.84
CA TYR A 85 0.82 1.68 2.75
C TYR A 85 2.01 0.96 3.38
N PRO A 86 1.83 0.30 4.53
CA PRO A 86 2.88 -0.50 5.14
C PRO A 86 3.50 -1.47 4.13
N GLY A 87 4.84 -1.44 4.02
CA GLY A 87 5.60 -2.21 3.03
C GLY A 87 5.96 -1.44 1.74
N TYR A 88 5.31 -0.32 1.43
CA TYR A 88 5.55 0.45 0.18
C TYR A 88 7.03 0.83 -0.01
N SER A 89 7.63 1.51 0.98
CA SER A 89 9.04 1.92 0.92
C SER A 89 10.02 0.74 0.97
N LYS A 90 9.58 -0.45 1.33
CA LYS A 90 10.41 -1.66 1.17
C LYS A 90 10.28 -2.20 -0.23
N SER A 91 9.10 -2.16 -0.85
CA SER A 91 8.78 -2.84 -2.10
C SER A 91 9.04 -2.03 -3.37
N VAL A 92 9.15 -0.71 -3.26
CA VAL A 92 9.42 0.19 -4.40
C VAL A 92 10.82 0.75 -4.30
N ASP A 93 11.66 0.53 -5.30
CA ASP A 93 13.03 1.08 -5.33
C ASP A 93 12.99 2.61 -5.41
N GLU A 94 14.00 3.27 -4.83
CA GLU A 94 14.05 4.74 -4.72
C GLU A 94 13.98 5.46 -6.07
N ASN A 95 14.55 4.87 -7.13
CA ASN A 95 14.50 5.41 -8.50
C ASN A 95 13.10 5.38 -9.14
N LEU A 96 12.18 4.56 -8.63
CA LEU A 96 10.78 4.51 -9.06
C LEU A 96 9.87 5.39 -8.21
N ARG A 97 10.36 5.89 -7.07
CA ARG A 97 9.58 6.81 -6.23
C ARG A 97 9.55 8.19 -6.87
N THR A 98 8.42 8.87 -6.69
CA THR A 98 8.28 10.25 -7.17
C THR A 98 9.23 11.14 -6.37
N ASP A 99 10.04 11.93 -7.07
CA ASP A 99 10.77 13.04 -6.46
C ASP A 99 9.80 14.19 -6.18
N TYR A 100 9.46 14.39 -4.91
CA TYR A 100 8.57 15.47 -4.49
C TYR A 100 9.31 16.81 -4.35
N GLY A 101 10.63 16.87 -4.59
CA GLY A 101 11.43 18.05 -4.28
C GLY A 101 11.44 18.37 -2.79
N ASN A 102 11.60 19.65 -2.44
CA ASN A 102 11.58 20.09 -1.04
C ASN A 102 10.12 20.21 -0.55
N PRO A 103 9.67 19.40 0.43
CA PRO A 103 8.29 19.44 0.90
C PRO A 103 7.87 20.79 1.49
N ASN A 104 8.83 21.59 1.97
CA ASN A 104 8.57 22.94 2.51
C ASN A 104 8.14 23.94 1.43
N ASP A 105 8.43 23.64 0.15
CA ASP A 105 8.08 24.51 -0.98
C ASP A 105 6.73 24.12 -1.62
N LEU A 106 6.08 23.05 -1.12
CA LEU A 106 4.86 22.53 -1.69
C LEU A 106 3.64 22.79 -0.79
N ALA A 107 2.61 23.37 -1.40
CA ALA A 107 1.31 23.55 -0.74
C ALA A 107 0.50 22.25 -0.80
N LYS A 108 0.41 21.53 0.34
CA LYS A 108 -0.52 20.41 0.49
C LYS A 108 -1.96 20.87 0.25
N ARG A 109 -2.71 20.07 -0.50
CA ARG A 109 -4.15 20.28 -0.76
C ARG A 109 -4.95 19.16 -0.12
N ASN A 110 -6.14 19.50 0.37
CA ASN A 110 -7.11 18.50 0.82
C ASN A 110 -7.85 17.95 -0.38
N PHE A 111 -8.02 16.63 -0.42
CA PHE A 111 -8.74 15.93 -1.48
C PHE A 111 -9.92 15.15 -0.91
N VAL A 112 -11.04 15.16 -1.62
CA VAL A 112 -12.30 14.49 -1.24
C VAL A 112 -12.89 13.73 -2.44
N GLY A 113 -13.80 12.78 -2.19
CA GLY A 113 -14.56 12.11 -3.25
C GLY A 113 -14.20 10.63 -3.42
N THR A 114 -14.14 10.16 -4.67
CA THR A 114 -13.84 8.76 -4.98
C THR A 114 -12.87 8.66 -6.16
N GLN A 115 -11.79 7.89 -6.00
CA GLN A 115 -10.91 7.54 -7.11
C GLN A 115 -11.29 6.16 -7.64
N PHE A 116 -11.62 6.08 -8.93
CA PHE A 116 -12.00 4.84 -9.58
C PHE A 116 -10.79 4.19 -10.24
N GLN A 117 -10.74 2.87 -10.09
CA GLN A 117 -9.72 2.02 -10.65
C GLN A 117 -10.37 0.84 -11.36
N HIS A 118 -9.78 0.44 -12.48
CA HIS A 118 -10.20 -0.76 -13.18
C HIS A 118 -8.99 -1.55 -13.64
N LEU A 119 -8.90 -2.80 -13.20
CA LEU A 119 -7.83 -3.72 -13.60
C LEU A 119 -8.20 -4.33 -14.95
N LEU A 120 -7.62 -3.77 -16.02
CA LEU A 120 -7.97 -4.10 -17.40
C LEU A 120 -7.34 -5.42 -17.83
N TRP A 121 -6.03 -5.56 -17.63
CA TRP A 121 -5.28 -6.77 -17.99
C TRP A 121 -4.32 -7.16 -16.88
N MET A 122 -4.12 -8.47 -16.73
CA MET A 122 -3.06 -9.05 -15.90
C MET A 122 -2.46 -10.24 -16.64
N THR A 123 -1.17 -10.19 -16.89
CA THR A 123 -0.43 -11.23 -17.61
C THR A 123 0.73 -11.71 -16.74
N PRO A 124 0.90 -13.02 -16.53
CA PRO A 124 2.08 -13.53 -15.82
C PRO A 124 3.35 -13.23 -16.63
N THR A 125 4.43 -12.92 -15.92
CA THR A 125 5.78 -12.79 -16.47
C THR A 125 6.66 -13.94 -15.94
N GLU A 126 7.95 -13.96 -16.28
CA GLU A 126 8.89 -14.96 -15.75
C GLU A 126 9.01 -14.86 -14.23
N ASP A 127 9.02 -13.63 -13.70
CA ASP A 127 9.31 -13.34 -12.29
C ASP A 127 8.11 -12.76 -11.52
N GLY A 128 6.93 -12.65 -12.13
CA GLY A 128 5.74 -12.09 -11.50
C GLY A 128 4.60 -11.76 -12.45
N TRP A 129 4.18 -10.49 -12.48
CA TRP A 129 2.99 -10.04 -13.21
C TRP A 129 3.16 -8.68 -13.85
N PHE A 130 2.58 -8.53 -15.04
CA PHE A 130 2.40 -7.27 -15.74
C PHE A 130 0.92 -6.91 -15.77
N ALA A 131 0.56 -5.76 -15.21
CA ALA A 131 -0.82 -5.28 -15.12
C ALA A 131 -1.02 -3.98 -15.90
N THR A 132 -2.19 -3.85 -16.52
CA THR A 132 -2.70 -2.58 -17.04
C THR A 132 -3.88 -2.12 -16.18
N VAL A 133 -3.78 -0.91 -15.65
CA VAL A 133 -4.80 -0.30 -14.77
C VAL A 133 -5.36 0.96 -15.43
N CYS A 134 -6.68 1.10 -15.39
CA CYS A 134 -7.36 2.32 -15.78
C CYS A 134 -7.61 3.17 -14.53
N THR A 135 -6.97 4.34 -14.44
CA THR A 135 -7.19 5.33 -13.37
C THR A 135 -8.15 6.43 -13.81
N GLY A 136 -9.25 6.54 -13.08
CA GLY A 136 -10.21 7.66 -13.17
C GLY A 136 -10.23 8.47 -11.87
N ASP A 137 -9.62 9.64 -11.88
CA ASP A 137 -9.63 10.61 -10.78
C ASP A 137 -10.70 11.71 -10.95
N TYR A 138 -11.60 11.54 -11.92
CA TYR A 138 -12.64 12.50 -12.28
C TYR A 138 -13.70 12.72 -11.19
N SER A 139 -13.79 11.80 -10.22
CA SER A 139 -14.65 11.93 -9.03
C SER A 139 -13.86 12.29 -7.76
N VAL A 140 -12.59 12.69 -7.91
CA VAL A 140 -11.79 13.32 -6.86
C VAL A 140 -11.81 14.83 -7.04
N MET A 141 -11.91 15.54 -5.91
CA MET A 141 -11.88 16.99 -5.89
C MET A 141 -10.84 17.51 -4.92
N ARG A 142 -10.19 18.62 -5.27
CA ARG A 142 -9.43 19.42 -4.31
C ARG A 142 -10.37 20.41 -3.63
N GLU A 143 -10.18 20.60 -2.33
CA GLU A 143 -10.79 21.71 -1.60
C GLU A 143 -10.04 23.01 -1.94
N GLY A 144 -10.78 24.10 -2.06
CA GLY A 144 -10.24 25.45 -2.21
C GLY A 144 -10.91 26.42 -1.25
N ASP A 145 -10.50 27.68 -1.37
CA ASP A 145 -10.95 28.73 -0.45
C ASP A 145 -12.46 28.98 -0.54
N GLY A 146 -13.04 29.44 0.58
CA GLY A 146 -14.46 29.78 0.64
C GLY A 146 -15.40 28.58 0.56
N GLY A 147 -14.93 27.36 0.87
CA GLY A 147 -15.74 26.14 0.86
C GLY A 147 -16.04 25.60 -0.54
N ARG A 148 -15.19 25.97 -1.52
CA ARG A 148 -15.34 25.59 -2.94
C ARG A 148 -14.57 24.31 -3.23
N PHE A 149 -15.08 23.51 -4.15
CA PHE A 149 -14.43 22.27 -4.58
C PHE A 149 -14.11 22.33 -6.07
N PHE A 150 -13.02 21.69 -6.48
CA PHE A 150 -12.59 21.67 -7.88
C PHE A 150 -12.20 20.26 -8.30
N ASN A 151 -12.75 19.75 -9.40
CA ASN A 151 -12.41 18.42 -9.89
C ASN A 151 -10.95 18.37 -10.37
N VAL A 152 -10.27 17.25 -10.10
CA VAL A 152 -8.87 17.05 -10.51
C VAL A 152 -8.72 16.17 -11.74
N GLY A 153 -9.74 15.37 -12.07
CA GLY A 153 -9.80 14.58 -13.30
C GLY A 153 -10.71 15.17 -14.36
N THR A 154 -10.75 14.53 -15.53
CA THR A 154 -11.59 14.95 -16.67
C THR A 154 -12.30 13.75 -17.31
N THR A 155 -12.85 13.91 -18.51
CA THR A 155 -13.34 12.79 -19.33
C THR A 155 -12.24 11.78 -19.66
N ASN A 156 -10.98 12.21 -19.66
CA ASN A 156 -9.83 11.37 -19.96
C ASN A 156 -9.54 10.41 -18.82
N ILE A 157 -9.35 9.14 -19.17
CA ILE A 157 -8.95 8.08 -18.24
C ILE A 157 -7.50 7.72 -18.55
N VAL A 158 -6.71 7.59 -17.50
CA VAL A 158 -5.31 7.21 -17.63
C VAL A 158 -5.23 5.69 -17.72
N ALA A 159 -4.59 5.16 -18.75
CA ALA A 159 -4.13 3.79 -18.77
C ALA A 159 -2.69 3.78 -18.26
N GLU A 160 -2.41 3.10 -17.16
CA GLU A 160 -1.07 2.94 -16.60
C GLU A 160 -0.68 1.47 -16.54
N THR A 161 0.61 1.17 -16.58
CA THR A 161 1.12 -0.20 -16.47
C THR A 161 2.00 -0.37 -15.26
N VAL A 162 1.83 -1.47 -14.55
CA VAL A 162 2.60 -1.84 -13.36
C VAL A 162 3.19 -3.21 -13.57
N GLU A 163 4.51 -3.33 -13.43
CA GLU A 163 5.18 -4.62 -13.38
C GLU A 163 5.61 -4.91 -11.95
N ILE A 164 5.29 -6.11 -11.47
CA ILE A 164 5.69 -6.59 -10.16
C ILE A 164 6.44 -7.90 -10.31
N SER A 165 7.48 -8.08 -9.48
CA SER A 165 8.08 -9.38 -9.25
C SER A 165 7.56 -9.96 -7.95
N MET A 166 7.17 -11.23 -8.01
CA MET A 166 6.65 -12.01 -6.92
C MET A 166 7.14 -13.43 -7.13
N ARG A 167 7.95 -13.95 -6.20
CA ARG A 167 8.23 -15.39 -6.19
C ARG A 167 6.91 -16.11 -5.96
N ASP A 168 6.78 -17.31 -6.52
CA ASP A 168 5.56 -18.15 -6.58
C ASP A 168 4.97 -18.57 -5.21
N SER A 169 5.47 -17.97 -4.13
CA SER A 169 5.03 -18.13 -2.78
C SER A 169 4.22 -16.89 -2.40
N SER A 170 2.89 -16.97 -2.55
CA SER A 170 1.88 -16.09 -1.91
C SER A 170 1.98 -16.03 -0.37
N THR A 171 3.08 -16.52 0.19
CA THR A 171 3.35 -16.69 1.61
C THR A 171 3.42 -15.32 2.27
N GLY A 172 2.39 -15.01 3.05
CA GLY A 172 2.27 -13.76 3.79
C GLY A 172 1.35 -12.72 3.15
N ILE A 173 1.03 -12.82 1.85
CA ILE A 173 0.05 -11.93 1.21
C ILE A 173 -1.33 -12.55 1.40
N ARG A 174 -2.10 -11.98 2.33
CA ARG A 174 -3.48 -12.39 2.56
C ARG A 174 -4.37 -11.75 1.51
N SER A 175 -5.38 -12.51 1.05
CA SER A 175 -6.48 -11.93 0.28
C SER A 175 -7.07 -10.76 1.06
N SER A 176 -7.15 -9.58 0.43
CA SER A 176 -7.55 -8.35 1.10
C SER A 176 -8.95 -7.93 0.68
N GLU A 177 -9.91 -8.21 1.56
CA GLU A 177 -11.26 -7.65 1.53
C GLU A 177 -11.60 -7.14 2.93
N GLY A 178 -12.32 -6.02 2.99
CA GLY A 178 -12.89 -5.52 4.23
C GLY A 178 -13.50 -4.14 4.06
N PRO A 179 -13.91 -3.50 5.16
CA PRO A 179 -14.52 -2.18 5.13
C PRO A 179 -13.50 -1.04 5.21
N GLU A 180 -12.22 -1.33 5.50
CA GLU A 180 -11.24 -0.30 5.83
C GLU A 180 -10.69 0.42 4.61
N ARG A 181 -10.32 1.70 4.81
CA ARG A 181 -9.77 2.55 3.75
C ARG A 181 -8.29 2.27 3.45
N ALA A 182 -7.59 1.60 4.36
CA ALA A 182 -6.18 1.25 4.22
C ALA A 182 -5.85 -0.01 5.03
N PRO A 183 -4.82 -0.77 4.63
CA PRO A 183 -4.29 -1.84 5.45
C PRO A 183 -3.46 -1.27 6.61
N ILE A 184 -3.53 -1.92 7.77
CA ILE A 184 -2.70 -1.56 8.93
C ILE A 184 -1.44 -2.42 9.06
N ALA A 185 -1.28 -3.44 8.21
CA ALA A 185 -0.09 -4.30 8.15
C ALA A 185 0.47 -4.38 6.72
N ASP A 186 1.68 -4.90 6.60
CA ASP A 186 2.37 -5.09 5.32
C ASP A 186 1.56 -6.01 4.39
N VAL A 187 1.17 -5.47 3.23
CA VAL A 187 0.41 -6.17 2.17
C VAL A 187 1.27 -6.51 0.95
N PHE A 188 2.54 -6.11 0.94
CA PHE A 188 3.48 -6.38 -0.15
C PHE A 188 4.36 -7.60 0.12
N GLY A 189 4.69 -7.86 1.39
CA GLY A 189 5.50 -9.02 1.78
C GLY A 189 6.91 -8.99 1.16
N GLU A 190 7.18 -9.94 0.25
CA GLU A 190 8.43 -9.99 -0.52
C GLU A 190 8.30 -9.44 -1.95
N ALA A 191 7.08 -9.08 -2.38
CA ALA A 191 6.84 -8.55 -3.70
C ALA A 191 7.61 -7.24 -3.92
N ARG A 192 8.09 -7.03 -5.14
CA ARG A 192 8.75 -5.79 -5.58
C ARG A 192 8.03 -5.20 -6.77
N VAL A 193 7.99 -3.88 -6.82
CA VAL A 193 7.57 -3.15 -8.02
C VAL A 193 8.80 -3.00 -8.90
N VAL A 194 8.71 -3.53 -10.12
CA VAL A 194 9.78 -3.55 -11.10
C VAL A 194 9.70 -2.31 -11.99
N ASP A 195 8.49 -1.93 -12.40
CA ASP A 195 8.27 -0.75 -13.24
C ASP A 195 6.86 -0.18 -13.04
N HIS A 196 6.72 1.13 -13.28
CA HIS A 196 5.43 1.81 -13.36
C HIS A 196 5.46 2.90 -14.41
N VAL A 197 4.59 2.76 -15.41
CA VAL A 197 4.40 3.75 -16.46
C VAL A 197 3.01 4.39 -16.30
N GLN A 198 2.99 5.61 -15.77
CA GLN A 198 1.77 6.40 -15.53
C GLN A 198 0.91 6.67 -16.78
N SER A 199 1.46 6.54 -17.98
CA SER A 199 0.73 6.72 -19.24
C SER A 199 1.24 5.69 -20.23
N ALA A 200 0.58 4.53 -20.21
CA ALA A 200 0.90 3.39 -21.03
C ALA A 200 1.05 3.82 -22.49
N ARG A 201 2.03 3.30 -23.22
CA ARG A 201 2.23 3.66 -24.64
C ARG A 201 1.16 3.03 -25.56
N ASN A 202 0.41 2.07 -25.03
CA ASN A 202 -0.59 1.32 -25.77
C ASN A 202 -1.88 2.14 -25.95
N GLN A 203 -2.15 2.57 -27.19
CA GLN A 203 -3.37 3.31 -27.54
C GLN A 203 -4.65 2.49 -27.38
N ASP A 204 -4.57 1.16 -27.49
CA ASP A 204 -5.73 0.29 -27.31
C ASP A 204 -6.18 0.29 -25.84
N ALA A 205 -5.21 0.25 -24.91
CA ALA A 205 -5.48 0.36 -23.48
C ALA A 205 -6.22 1.66 -23.12
N PHE A 206 -5.81 2.80 -23.69
CA PHE A 206 -6.53 4.06 -23.48
C PHE A 206 -7.97 3.99 -23.98
N ARG A 207 -8.20 3.45 -25.18
CA ARG A 207 -9.55 3.34 -25.75
C ARG A 207 -10.45 2.43 -24.92
N GLU A 208 -9.91 1.34 -24.40
CA GLU A 208 -10.67 0.46 -23.52
C GLU A 208 -10.97 1.13 -22.19
N CYS A 209 -9.96 1.73 -21.54
CA CYS A 209 -10.11 2.39 -20.24
C CYS A 209 -11.20 3.47 -20.22
N LEU A 210 -11.40 4.19 -21.33
CA LEU A 210 -12.46 5.20 -21.44
C LEU A 210 -13.85 4.64 -21.09
N ASN A 211 -14.13 3.37 -21.39
CA ASN A 211 -15.43 2.74 -21.22
C ASN A 211 -15.50 1.75 -20.03
N ARG A 212 -14.43 1.60 -19.24
CA ARG A 212 -14.40 0.68 -18.08
C ARG A 212 -14.70 1.36 -16.73
N MET A 213 -14.81 2.68 -16.70
CA MET A 213 -15.18 3.41 -15.49
C MET A 213 -16.70 3.31 -15.24
N PRO A 214 -17.15 3.37 -13.98
CA PRO A 214 -18.57 3.21 -13.64
C PRO A 214 -19.47 4.31 -14.18
N ASP A 215 -18.94 5.53 -14.36
CA ASP A 215 -19.68 6.65 -14.93
C ASP A 215 -19.41 6.76 -16.43
N GLU A 216 -20.44 6.91 -17.24
CA GLU A 216 -20.31 7.15 -18.68
C GLU A 216 -19.48 8.41 -18.97
N PRO A 217 -18.68 8.45 -20.07
CA PRO A 217 -17.85 9.61 -20.40
C PRO A 217 -18.61 10.94 -20.43
N SER A 218 -19.88 10.95 -20.86
CA SER A 218 -20.72 12.15 -20.90
C SER A 218 -21.07 12.72 -19.52
N ASN A 219 -20.94 11.93 -18.46
CA ASN A 219 -21.24 12.33 -17.08
C ASN A 219 -19.98 12.80 -16.33
N ARG A 220 -18.81 12.74 -16.97
CA ARG A 220 -17.53 13.14 -16.38
C ARG A 220 -17.23 14.62 -16.67
N PRO A 221 -16.43 15.31 -15.83
CA PRO A 221 -16.05 16.70 -16.06
C PRO A 221 -15.28 16.86 -17.38
N THR A 222 -15.71 17.78 -18.23
CA THR A 222 -15.06 18.01 -19.54
C THR A 222 -13.76 18.82 -19.44
N LYS A 223 -13.52 19.46 -18.30
CA LYS A 223 -12.34 20.29 -18.05
C LYS A 223 -11.86 20.07 -16.63
N TRP A 224 -10.55 20.22 -16.47
CA TRP A 224 -9.92 20.30 -15.16
C TRP A 224 -10.38 21.58 -14.45
N ASP A 225 -10.45 21.53 -13.12
CA ASP A 225 -10.66 22.70 -12.27
C ASP A 225 -12.01 23.42 -12.43
N LEU A 226 -13.06 22.68 -12.80
CA LEU A 226 -14.41 23.21 -12.75
C LEU A 226 -14.84 23.38 -11.29
N PRO A 227 -15.43 24.52 -10.94
CA PRO A 227 -15.82 24.78 -9.57
C PRO A 227 -17.17 24.17 -9.20
N HIS A 228 -17.28 23.72 -7.95
CA HIS A 228 -18.50 23.21 -7.35
C HIS A 228 -18.71 23.77 -5.94
N ASP A 229 -19.98 23.84 -5.54
CA ASP A 229 -20.40 24.31 -4.20
C ASP A 229 -20.56 23.16 -3.20
N ALA A 230 -20.46 21.91 -3.66
CA ALA A 230 -20.45 20.69 -2.85
C ALA A 230 -19.47 19.68 -3.44
N PRO A 231 -18.87 18.81 -2.62
CA PRO A 231 -17.96 17.79 -3.10
C PRO A 231 -18.71 16.66 -3.83
N TYR A 232 -18.01 15.96 -4.71
CA TYR A 232 -18.50 14.68 -5.21
C TYR A 232 -18.63 13.66 -4.06
N PRO A 233 -19.54 12.68 -4.17
CA PRO A 233 -19.72 11.67 -3.14
C PRO A 233 -18.42 10.90 -2.85
N THR A 234 -18.16 10.70 -1.56
CA THR A 234 -17.14 9.74 -1.10
C THR A 234 -17.82 8.41 -0.87
N LEU A 235 -17.70 7.50 -1.84
CA LEU A 235 -18.25 6.15 -1.74
C LEU A 235 -17.42 5.30 -0.77
N ALA A 236 -18.02 4.26 -0.19
CA ALA A 236 -17.25 3.27 0.58
C ALA A 236 -16.15 2.63 -0.29
N PRO A 237 -14.97 2.33 0.26
CA PRO A 237 -13.91 1.66 -0.48
C PRO A 237 -14.40 0.30 -0.97
N TYR A 238 -13.94 -0.11 -2.15
CA TYR A 238 -14.25 -1.45 -2.65
C TYR A 238 -13.17 -1.98 -3.59
N PRO A 239 -12.72 -3.23 -3.41
CA PRO A 239 -12.74 -3.89 -2.11
C PRO A 239 -11.99 -3.03 -1.09
N GLY A 240 -12.48 -2.91 0.13
CA GLY A 240 -11.67 -2.27 1.17
C GLY A 240 -10.61 -3.23 1.71
N TRP A 241 -9.94 -2.79 2.75
CA TRP A 241 -8.87 -3.52 3.43
C TRP A 241 -9.42 -4.21 4.69
N PRO A 242 -8.85 -5.35 5.12
CA PRO A 242 -9.31 -6.10 6.27
C PRO A 242 -9.10 -5.32 7.57
N ARG A 243 -9.99 -5.52 8.54
CA ARG A 243 -9.70 -5.20 9.93
C ARG A 243 -8.84 -6.30 10.53
N TYR A 244 -7.75 -5.93 11.21
CA TYR A 244 -6.85 -6.94 11.79
C TYR A 244 -7.22 -7.33 13.23
N ASP A 245 -8.37 -6.89 13.75
CA ASP A 245 -8.96 -7.37 15.00
C ASP A 245 -9.91 -8.58 14.82
N GLU A 246 -10.16 -9.02 13.59
CA GLU A 246 -11.05 -10.15 13.25
C GLU A 246 -10.31 -11.43 12.77
N ASN A 247 -9.04 -11.63 13.14
CA ASN A 247 -8.28 -12.87 12.87
C ASN A 247 -7.80 -13.57 14.15
#